data_AF-A0A9X8BR43-F1
#
_entry.id   AF-A0A9X8BR43-F1
#
_cell.length_a   1.000
_cell.length_b   1.000
_cell.length_c   1.000
_cell.angle_alpha   90.00
_cell.angle_beta   90.00
_cell.angle_gamma   90.00
#
_symmetry.space_group_name_H-M   'P 1'
#
loop_
_entity.id
_entity.type
_entity.pdbx_description
1 polymer ?
#
loop_
_entity_poly.entity_id
_entity_poly.type
_entity_poly.pdbx_seq_one_letter_code
_entity_poly.pdbx_strand_id
1 'polypeptide(L)' 'MEIDIGHFTRVKGDTVYAEVTIYTDPDSGGENVSLYLKLPYQHEATLAELEELAKKEAFKQMRSAADWLAKNSC' A
#
# COMPACT_ATOMS: atom_id res chain seq x y z
N MET A 1 12.64 7.01 -0.64
CA MET A 1 11.36 6.30 -0.79
C MET A 1 10.45 6.69 0.35
N GLU A 2 9.28 7.24 0.02
CA GLU A 2 8.26 7.66 0.97
C GLU A 2 6.94 6.94 0.65
N ILE A 3 6.15 6.61 1.68
CA ILE A 3 4.84 5.99 1.52
C ILE A 3 3.82 6.91 2.16
N ASP A 4 2.95 7.46 1.34
CA ASP A 4 1.79 8.24 1.75
C ASP A 4 0.53 7.37 1.70
N ILE A 5 -0.33 7.56 2.69
CA ILE A 5 -1.62 6.88 2.77
C ILE A 5 -2.69 7.94 2.63
N GLY A 6 -3.47 7.82 1.56
CA GLY A 6 -4.60 8.68 1.30
C GLY A 6 -5.83 8.24 2.09
N HIS A 7 -6.92 7.97 1.38
CA HIS A 7 -8.18 7.66 2.03
C HIS A 7 -8.34 6.18 2.37
N PHE A 8 -9.02 5.95 3.50
CA PHE A 8 -9.58 4.65 3.84
C PHE A 8 -11.07 4.63 3.47
N THR A 9 -11.45 3.74 2.55
CA THR A 9 -12.84 3.53 2.18
C THR A 9 -13.35 2.23 2.77
N ARG A 10 -14.31 2.32 3.70
CA ARG A 10 -14.96 1.14 4.26
C ARG A 10 -15.89 0.49 3.23
N VAL A 11 -15.79 -0.83 3.11
CA VAL A 11 -16.66 -1.65 2.25
C VAL A 11 -17.56 -2.49 3.14
N LYS A 12 -18.67 -3.02 2.60
CA LYS A 12 -19.50 -3.98 3.34
C LYS A 12 -18.65 -5.18 3.82
N GLY A 13 -18.78 -5.51 5.10
CA GLY A 13 -18.01 -6.57 5.77
C GLY A 13 -16.80 -6.05 6.56
N ASP A 14 -15.86 -6.95 6.83
CA ASP A 14 -14.66 -6.70 7.63
C ASP A 14 -13.47 -6.28 6.76
N THR A 15 -13.69 -5.29 5.87
CA THR A 15 -12.69 -4.85 4.90
C THR A 15 -12.71 -3.34 4.69
N VAL A 16 -11.50 -2.79 4.55
CA VAL A 16 -11.25 -1.41 4.14
C VAL A 16 -10.34 -1.40 2.92
N TYR A 17 -10.60 -0.50 1.98
CA TYR A 17 -9.63 -0.15 0.94
C TYR A 17 -8.79 1.02 1.41
N ALA A 18 -7.47 0.89 1.28
CA ALA A 18 -6.51 1.95 1.53
C ALA A 18 -5.88 2.40 0.22
N GLU A 19 -5.90 3.72 -0.02
CA GLU A 19 -5.11 4.35 -1.07
C GLU A 19 -3.68 4.52 -0.57
N VAL A 20 -2.72 3.95 -1.27
CA VAL A 20 -1.30 4.07 -0.90
C VAL A 20 -0.52 4.57 -2.10
N THR A 21 0.23 5.64 -1.92
CA THR A 21 1.15 6.17 -2.94
C THR A 21 2.58 6.01 -2.46
N ILE A 22 3.40 5.41 -3.31
CA ILE A 22 4.82 5.16 -3.04
C ILE A 22 5.64 6.06 -3.94
N TYR A 23 6.31 7.01 -3.31
CA TYR A 23 7.26 7.91 -3.95
C TYR A 23 8.62 7.24 -3.95
N THR A 24 9.06 6.77 -5.12
CA THR A 24 10.34 6.05 -5.25
C THR A 24 11.53 7.01 -5.14
N ASP A 25 11.38 8.22 -5.69
CA ASP A 25 12.34 9.30 -5.63
C ASP A 25 11.62 10.65 -5.40
N PRO A 26 11.35 11.00 -4.12
CA PRO A 26 10.53 12.17 -3.77
C PRO A 26 11.20 13.51 -4.10
N ASP A 27 12.53 13.56 -4.14
CA ASP A 27 13.29 14.80 -4.38
C ASP A 27 13.44 15.11 -5.88
N SER A 28 13.45 14.07 -6.73
CA SER A 28 13.63 14.22 -8.19
C SER A 28 12.34 14.27 -8.99
N GLY A 29 11.18 14.08 -8.34
CA GLY A 29 9.90 13.90 -9.05
C GLY A 29 9.85 12.61 -9.85
N GLY A 30 10.45 11.53 -9.32
CA GLY A 30 10.45 10.21 -9.97
C GLY A 30 9.05 9.61 -10.15
N GLU A 31 8.98 8.47 -10.82
CA GLU A 31 7.71 7.77 -11.02
C GLU A 31 7.13 7.28 -9.69
N ASN A 32 5.85 7.60 -9.48
CA ASN A 32 5.11 7.20 -8.29
C ASN A 32 4.25 5.99 -8.59
N VAL A 33 4.14 5.09 -7.62
CA VAL A 33 3.27 3.92 -7.72
C VAL A 33 2.11 4.11 -6.76
N SER A 34 0.90 4.26 -7.30
CA SER A 34 -0.32 4.29 -6.52
C SER A 34 -1.00 2.91 -6.52
N LEU A 35 -1.32 2.41 -5.33
CA LEU A 35 -1.92 1.11 -5.09
C LEU A 35 -3.23 1.29 -4.32
N TYR A 36 -4.24 0.50 -4.69
CA TYR A 36 -5.46 0.32 -3.92
C TYR A 36 -5.39 -1.01 -3.19
N LEU A 37 -5.14 -0.97 -1.87
CA LEU A 37 -4.93 -2.17 -1.07
C LEU A 37 -6.21 -2.57 -0.35
N LYS A 38 -6.58 -3.84 -0.45
CA LYS A 38 -7.68 -4.43 0.32
C LYS A 38 -7.15 -4.95 1.65
N LEU A 39 -7.53 -4.30 2.75
CA LEU A 39 -7.06 -4.63 4.08
C LEU A 39 -8.19 -5.25 4.93
N PRO A 40 -7.90 -6.27 5.76
CA PRO A 40 -8.84 -6.71 6.77
C PRO A 40 -9.06 -5.57 7.77
N TYR A 41 -10.33 -5.30 8.09
CA TYR A 41 -10.72 -4.25 9.02
C TYR A 41 -11.40 -4.88 10.23
N GLN A 42 -10.83 -4.68 11.42
CA GLN A 42 -11.50 -4.97 12.69
C GLN A 42 -12.17 -3.69 13.18
N HIS A 43 -13.39 -3.77 13.71
CA HIS A 43 -14.17 -2.59 14.10
C HIS A 43 -13.45 -1.69 15.13
N GLU A 44 -12.57 -2.28 15.93
CA GLU A 44 -11.81 -1.61 16.99
C GLU A 44 -10.44 -1.09 16.52
N ALA A 45 -10.06 -1.33 15.26
CA ALA A 45 -8.78 -0.88 14.73
C ALA A 45 -8.74 0.65 14.64
N THR A 46 -7.70 1.22 15.24
CA THR A 46 -7.40 2.65 15.18
C THR A 46 -6.86 3.04 13.80
N LEU A 47 -6.92 4.34 13.49
CA LEU A 47 -6.35 4.85 12.24
C LEU A 47 -4.85 4.52 12.12
N ALA A 48 -4.09 4.65 13.21
CA ALA A 48 -2.66 4.35 13.22
C ALA A 48 -2.36 2.87 12.91
N GLU A 49 -3.17 1.94 13.41
CA GLU A 49 -3.03 0.51 13.12
C GLU A 49 -3.36 0.20 11.66
N LEU A 50 -4.38 0.87 11.09
CA LEU A 50 -4.69 0.74 9.67
C LEU A 50 -3.58 1.31 8.78
N GLU A 51 -2.97 2.41 9.18
CA GLU A 51 -1.84 2.98 8.47
C GLU A 51 -0.61 2.06 8.50
N GLU A 52 -0.29 1.48 9.65
CA GLU A 52 0.80 0.51 9.79
C GLU A 52 0.53 -0.73 8.92
N LEU A 53 -0.70 -1.24 8.95
CA LEU A 53 -1.12 -2.38 8.14
C LEU A 53 -1.04 -2.08 6.64
N ALA A 54 -1.48 -0.90 6.22
CA ALA A 54 -1.42 -0.45 4.83
C ALA A 54 0.03 -0.35 4.34
N LYS A 55 0.92 0.27 5.11
CA LYS A 55 2.37 0.34 4.82
C LYS A 55 2.97 -1.05 4.67
N LYS A 56 2.68 -1.94 5.61
CA LYS A 56 3.21 -3.31 5.61
C LYS A 56 2.76 -4.09 4.37
N GLU A 57 1.48 -4.02 4.01
CA GLU A 57 0.97 -4.72 2.82
C GLU A 57 1.49 -4.07 1.53
N ALA A 58 1.64 -2.73 1.48
CA ALA A 58 2.24 -2.03 0.34
C ALA A 58 3.66 -2.53 0.05
N PHE A 59 4.52 -2.63 1.07
CA PHE A 59 5.87 -3.19 0.93
C PHE A 59 5.87 -4.63 0.42
N LYS A 60 4.94 -5.45 0.92
CA LYS A 60 4.82 -6.85 0.49
C LYS A 60 4.41 -6.97 -0.98
N GLN A 61 3.47 -6.13 -1.43
CA GLN A 61 3.07 -6.09 -2.84
C GLN A 61 4.21 -5.61 -3.74
N MET A 62 4.93 -4.56 -3.34
CA MET A 62 6.12 -4.10 -4.05
C MET A 62 7.18 -5.18 -4.18
N ARG A 63 7.51 -5.87 -3.08
CA ARG A 63 8.50 -6.95 -3.10
C ARG A 63 8.06 -8.08 -4.02
N SER A 64 6.78 -8.46 -3.97
CA SER A 64 6.23 -9.49 -4.84
C SER A 64 6.31 -9.10 -6.33
N ALA A 65 6.07 -7.82 -6.64
CA ALA A 65 6.21 -7.28 -8.00
C ALA A 65 7.68 -7.29 -8.46
N ALA A 66 8.61 -6.86 -7.60
CA ALA A 66 10.05 -6.89 -7.89
C ALA A 66 10.55 -8.33 -8.11
N ASP A 67 10.14 -9.27 -7.25
CA ASP A 67 10.48 -10.69 -7.37
C ASP A 67 9.91 -11.30 -8.67
N TRP A 68 8.69 -10.89 -9.07
CA TRP A 68 8.09 -11.32 -10.32
C TRP A 68 8.84 -10.76 -11.54
N LEU A 69 9.18 -9.47 -11.53
CA LEU A 69 9.99 -8.86 -12.58
C LEU A 69 11.34 -9.54 -12.71
N ALA A 70 12.04 -9.80 -11.60
CA ALA A 70 13.34 -10.48 -11.61
C ALA A 70 13.25 -11.89 -12.22
N LYS A 71 12.13 -12.60 -12.07
CA LYS A 71 11.91 -13.94 -12.64
C LYS A 71 11.50 -13.94 -14.11
N ASN A 72 10.89 -12.86 -14.60
CA ASN A 72 10.29 -12.80 -15.95
C ASN A 72 11.02 -11.83 -16.90
N SER A 73 12.05 -11.14 -16.44
CA SER A 73 12.86 -10.21 -17.25
C SER A 73 14.13 -10.85 -17.84
N CYS A 74 14.20 -12.18 -17.90
CA CYS A 74 15.31 -12.95 -18.50
C CYS A 74 14.88 -13.60 -19.82
#